data_AF-A0A2L0F9L9-F1
#
_entry.id   AF-A0A2L0F9L9-F1
#
_cell.length_a   1.000
_cell.length_b   1.000
_cell.length_c   1.000
_cell.angle_alpha   90.00
_cell.angle_beta   90.00
_cell.angle_gamma   90.00
#
_symmetry.space_group_name_H-M   'P 1'
#
loop_
_entity.id
_entity.type
_entity.pdbx_description
1 polymer ?
#
loop_
_entity_poly.entity_id
_entity_poly.type
_entity_poly.pdbx_seq_one_letter_code
_entity_poly.pdbx_strand_id
1 'polypeptide(L)'
;MTAATATQRCVLRFGHDVLHSIFQQSLTQSPPAELPPLIEALARFIRPGVHVTLLWRPHLERAIAAQHPDRTVYAIQPSIVGSSGKPRVVKRAAGSTSWKTEPLMPKRFDLENEIIVLRLYGGYSAEARSIFSPPIVTDDDHIHGLLGAEGLRPPSWMEELLARPRIQPGLFLGLSILDWRHRMLLRWLYDQRPAPKDSLAT
;
A
#
# COMPACT_ATOMS: atom_id res chain seq x y z
N MET A 1 -16.14 12.97 17.28
CA MET A 1 -15.31 11.75 17.46
C MET A 1 -14.76 11.38 16.09
N THR A 2 -13.44 11.35 15.90
CA THR A 2 -12.85 11.02 14.59
C THR A 2 -12.84 9.50 14.38
N ALA A 3 -12.71 9.05 13.13
CA ALA A 3 -12.64 7.63 12.81
C ALA A 3 -11.45 6.94 13.54
N ALA A 4 -10.32 7.63 13.66
CA ALA A 4 -9.14 7.13 14.39
C ALA A 4 -9.42 6.90 15.90
N THR A 5 -10.12 7.83 16.55
CA THR A 5 -10.50 7.63 17.97
C THR A 5 -11.47 6.45 18.14
N ALA A 6 -12.36 6.23 17.18
CA ALA A 6 -13.30 5.12 17.20
C ALA A 6 -12.60 3.76 16.99
N THR A 7 -11.67 3.66 16.05
CA THR A 7 -10.90 2.43 15.80
C THR A 7 -10.01 2.09 16.98
N GLN A 8 -9.30 3.07 17.55
CA GLN A 8 -8.48 2.88 18.77
C GLN A 8 -9.33 2.37 19.94
N ARG A 9 -10.48 2.99 20.18
CA ARG A 9 -11.39 2.58 21.26
C ARG A 9 -11.98 1.18 21.04
N CYS A 10 -12.21 0.79 19.79
CA CYS A 10 -12.67 -0.55 19.45
C CYS A 10 -11.60 -1.59 19.80
N VAL A 11 -10.35 -1.37 19.37
CA VAL A 11 -9.23 -2.26 19.72
C VAL A 11 -9.06 -2.38 21.24
N LEU A 12 -9.06 -1.27 21.97
CA LEU A 12 -8.88 -1.28 23.42
C LEU A 12 -10.00 -2.06 24.16
N ARG A 13 -11.21 -2.10 23.60
CA ARG A 13 -12.37 -2.76 24.23
C ARG A 13 -12.58 -4.19 23.77
N PHE A 14 -12.29 -4.49 22.52
CA PHE A 14 -12.70 -5.73 21.86
C PHE A 14 -11.56 -6.47 21.15
N GLY A 15 -10.36 -5.87 21.09
CA GLY A 15 -9.18 -6.42 20.41
C GLY A 15 -9.13 -6.16 18.90
N HIS A 16 -7.96 -6.41 18.30
CA HIS A 16 -7.71 -6.24 16.87
C HIS A 16 -8.54 -7.15 15.98
N ASP A 17 -8.73 -8.41 16.39
CA ASP A 17 -9.46 -9.40 15.57
C ASP A 17 -10.92 -8.98 15.33
N VAL A 18 -11.58 -8.42 16.37
CA VAL A 18 -12.95 -7.92 16.26
C VAL A 18 -13.00 -6.72 15.32
N LEU A 19 -12.06 -5.78 15.43
CA LEU A 19 -11.98 -4.64 14.54
C LEU A 19 -11.83 -5.08 13.08
N HIS A 20 -10.88 -5.98 12.79
CA HIS A 20 -10.65 -6.49 11.45
C HIS A 20 -11.87 -7.24 10.90
N SER A 21 -12.55 -8.04 11.73
CA SER A 21 -13.78 -8.73 11.34
C SER A 21 -14.88 -7.74 10.93
N ILE A 22 -15.10 -6.66 11.71
CA ILE A 22 -16.08 -5.62 11.39
C ILE A 22 -15.77 -4.96 10.05
N PHE A 23 -14.51 -4.57 9.82
CA PHE A 23 -14.10 -4.00 8.54
C PHE A 23 -14.26 -4.99 7.39
N GLN A 24 -13.83 -6.24 7.55
CA GLN A 24 -13.96 -7.27 6.52
C GLN A 24 -15.42 -7.51 6.16
N GLN A 25 -16.32 -7.61 7.15
CA GLN A 25 -17.77 -7.73 6.94
C GLN A 25 -18.35 -6.52 6.22
N SER A 26 -18.00 -5.31 6.64
CA SER A 26 -18.46 -4.08 5.99
C SER A 26 -18.02 -4.04 4.52
N LEU A 27 -16.82 -4.53 4.22
CA LEU A 27 -16.27 -4.52 2.87
C LEU A 27 -16.88 -5.58 1.96
N THR A 28 -17.22 -6.77 2.49
CA THR A 28 -17.89 -7.85 1.74
C THR A 28 -19.38 -7.59 1.53
N GLN A 29 -20.04 -6.90 2.47
CA GLN A 29 -21.45 -6.49 2.34
C GLN A 29 -21.63 -5.27 1.43
N SER A 30 -20.57 -4.50 1.22
CA SER A 30 -20.58 -3.44 0.22
C SER A 30 -20.60 -4.05 -1.19
N PRO A 31 -21.32 -3.46 -2.15
CA PRO A 31 -21.26 -3.91 -3.55
C PRO A 31 -19.79 -3.95 -4.03
N PRO A 32 -19.47 -4.80 -5.03
CA PRO A 32 -18.13 -4.84 -5.59
C PRO A 32 -17.76 -3.42 -5.99
N ALA A 33 -16.81 -2.82 -5.26
CA ALA A 33 -16.58 -1.40 -5.42
C ALA A 33 -16.05 -1.17 -6.83
N GLU A 34 -16.88 -0.51 -7.63
CA GLU A 34 -16.52 0.06 -8.93
C GLU A 34 -15.20 0.83 -8.75
N LEU A 35 -14.37 0.80 -9.78
CA LEU A 35 -13.12 1.54 -9.74
C LEU A 35 -13.46 3.03 -9.61
N PRO A 36 -12.93 3.74 -8.60
CA PRO A 36 -13.16 5.17 -8.49
C PRO A 36 -12.68 5.86 -9.79
N PRO A 37 -13.47 6.74 -10.41
CA PRO A 37 -13.14 7.31 -11.72
C PRO A 37 -11.76 7.99 -11.75
N LEU A 38 -11.37 8.62 -10.65
CA LEU A 38 -10.03 9.21 -10.51
C LEU A 38 -8.92 8.16 -10.61
N ILE A 39 -9.07 7.02 -9.94
CA ILE A 39 -8.07 5.93 -9.95
C ILE A 39 -7.96 5.31 -11.34
N GLU A 40 -9.09 5.11 -12.01
CA GLU A 40 -9.12 4.64 -13.40
C GLU A 40 -8.43 5.64 -14.35
N ALA A 41 -8.73 6.93 -14.20
CA ALA A 41 -8.13 7.97 -15.03
C ALA A 41 -6.61 8.00 -14.86
N LEU A 42 -6.11 7.90 -13.63
CA LEU A 42 -4.68 7.91 -13.29
C LEU A 42 -3.95 6.68 -13.79
N ALA A 43 -4.56 5.50 -13.70
CA ALA A 43 -3.93 4.25 -14.08
C ALA A 43 -3.41 4.25 -15.53
N ARG A 44 -4.06 4.99 -16.43
CA ARG A 44 -3.62 5.18 -17.83
C ARG A 44 -2.25 5.83 -17.96
N PHE A 45 -1.88 6.69 -17.00
CA PHE A 45 -0.62 7.43 -17.02
C PHE A 45 0.49 6.78 -16.19
N ILE A 46 0.17 5.71 -15.47
CA ILE A 46 1.15 4.97 -14.67
C ILE A 46 2.17 4.31 -15.60
N ARG A 47 3.43 4.64 -15.37
CA ARG A 47 4.59 4.06 -16.05
C ARG A 47 5.20 2.93 -15.22
N PRO A 48 6.03 2.07 -15.83
CA PRO A 48 6.90 1.15 -15.11
C PRO A 48 7.69 1.84 -14.00
N GLY A 49 7.98 1.08 -12.94
CA GLY A 49 8.64 1.57 -11.75
C GLY A 49 7.82 1.34 -10.48
N VAL A 50 8.17 2.09 -9.43
CA VAL A 50 7.66 1.88 -8.08
C VAL A 50 6.65 2.96 -7.71
N HIS A 51 5.47 2.52 -7.31
CA HIS A 51 4.33 3.34 -6.90
C HIS A 51 3.93 2.97 -5.48
N VAL A 52 3.34 3.91 -4.75
CA VAL A 52 2.93 3.72 -3.35
C VAL A 52 1.43 3.94 -3.25
N THR A 53 0.74 3.07 -2.50
CA THR A 53 -0.68 3.23 -2.20
C THR A 53 -0.96 3.02 -0.71
N LEU A 54 -1.89 3.84 -0.22
CA LEU A 54 -2.45 3.74 1.13
C LEU A 54 -3.89 3.21 1.13
N LEU A 55 -4.42 2.89 -0.05
CA LEU A 55 -5.78 2.38 -0.19
C LEU A 55 -5.86 0.95 0.38
N TRP A 56 -6.78 0.71 1.31
CA TRP A 56 -7.00 -0.63 1.84
C TRP A 56 -7.58 -1.61 0.81
N ARG A 57 -8.34 -1.12 -0.18
CA ARG A 57 -8.84 -1.93 -1.31
C ARG A 57 -7.82 -1.90 -2.47
N PRO A 58 -7.73 -2.96 -3.30
CA PRO A 58 -6.80 -3.04 -4.43
C PRO A 58 -7.34 -2.29 -5.67
N HIS A 59 -7.79 -1.04 -5.52
CA HIS A 59 -8.33 -0.27 -6.64
C HIS A 59 -7.24 0.12 -7.64
N LEU A 60 -6.09 0.55 -7.14
CA LEU A 60 -4.98 1.00 -7.97
C LEU A 60 -4.42 -0.16 -8.80
N GLU A 61 -4.17 -1.31 -8.17
CA GLU A 61 -3.66 -2.52 -8.80
C GLU A 61 -4.59 -3.02 -9.91
N ARG A 62 -5.90 -3.06 -9.63
CA ARG A 62 -6.90 -3.48 -10.61
C ARG A 62 -6.98 -2.52 -11.79
N ALA A 63 -6.97 -1.21 -11.53
CA ALA A 63 -6.99 -0.20 -12.58
C ALA A 63 -5.72 -0.26 -13.45
N ILE A 64 -4.53 -0.40 -12.83
CA ILE A 64 -3.26 -0.58 -13.57
C ILE A 64 -3.32 -1.83 -14.44
N ALA A 65 -3.74 -2.98 -13.88
CA ALA A 65 -3.78 -4.23 -14.62
C ALA A 65 -4.75 -4.18 -15.81
N ALA A 66 -5.86 -3.43 -15.68
CA ALA A 66 -6.82 -3.21 -16.76
C ALA A 66 -6.26 -2.30 -17.86
N GLN A 67 -5.56 -1.21 -17.50
CA GLN A 67 -5.00 -0.26 -18.46
C GLN A 67 -3.67 -0.72 -19.09
N HIS A 68 -2.95 -1.63 -18.44
CA HIS A 68 -1.67 -2.18 -18.90
C HIS A 68 -1.72 -3.71 -18.93
N PRO A 69 -2.53 -4.32 -19.83
CA PRO A 69 -2.72 -5.77 -19.86
C PRO A 69 -1.43 -6.55 -20.15
N ASP A 70 -0.50 -5.96 -20.91
CA ASP A 70 0.75 -6.59 -21.34
C ASP A 70 1.92 -6.37 -20.38
N ARG A 71 1.66 -5.77 -19.21
CA ARG A 71 2.69 -5.53 -18.19
C ARG A 71 2.48 -6.40 -16.96
N THR A 72 3.60 -6.83 -16.39
CA THR A 72 3.62 -7.49 -15.10
C THR A 72 3.43 -6.45 -13.99
N VAL A 73 2.52 -6.75 -13.06
CA VAL A 73 2.21 -5.89 -11.90
C VAL A 73 2.46 -6.67 -10.63
N TYR A 74 3.24 -6.08 -9.71
CA TYR A 74 3.43 -6.59 -8.36
C TYR A 74 2.71 -5.69 -7.35
N ALA A 75 2.00 -6.31 -6.41
CA ALA A 75 1.51 -5.66 -5.21
C ALA A 75 2.29 -6.23 -4.03
N ILE A 76 3.07 -5.38 -3.36
CA ILE A 76 4.00 -5.78 -2.31
C ILE A 76 3.61 -5.09 -1.01
N GLN A 77 3.38 -5.89 0.03
CA GLN A 77 3.00 -5.39 1.35
C GLN A 77 4.12 -5.67 2.34
N PRO A 78 4.65 -4.64 3.01
CA PRO A 78 5.53 -4.84 4.15
C PRO A 78 4.83 -5.67 5.24
N SER A 79 5.60 -6.48 5.96
CA SER A 79 5.10 -7.12 7.17
C SER A 79 4.85 -6.07 8.25
N ILE A 80 3.69 -6.17 8.92
CA ILE A 80 3.38 -5.36 10.12
C ILE A 80 4.04 -5.99 11.36
N VAL A 81 4.39 -7.28 11.29
CA VAL A 81 5.07 -8.02 12.35
C VAL A 81 6.58 -7.88 12.16
N GLY A 82 7.16 -6.82 12.73
CA GLY A 82 8.61 -6.60 12.86
C GLY A 82 9.38 -6.27 11.58
N SER A 83 10.54 -5.63 11.73
CA SER A 83 11.45 -5.23 10.64
C SER A 83 12.00 -6.41 9.82
N SER A 84 11.96 -7.62 10.37
CA SER A 84 12.44 -8.87 9.75
C SER A 84 11.33 -9.72 9.08
N GLY A 85 10.08 -9.28 9.15
CA GLY A 85 8.96 -10.03 8.58
C GLY A 85 9.02 -10.07 7.05
N LYS A 86 8.81 -11.26 6.47
CA LYS A 86 8.78 -11.43 5.01
C LYS A 86 7.63 -10.61 4.42
N PRO A 87 7.86 -9.80 3.38
CA PRO A 87 6.78 -9.08 2.72
C PRO A 87 5.83 -10.06 2.05
N ARG A 88 4.56 -9.67 1.97
CA ARG A 88 3.58 -10.39 1.15
C ARG A 88 3.66 -9.87 -0.27
N VAL A 89 3.91 -10.78 -1.21
CA VAL A 89 4.04 -10.45 -2.63
C VAL A 89 2.89 -11.08 -3.39
N VAL A 90 2.18 -10.27 -4.16
CA VAL A 90 1.15 -10.72 -5.10
C VAL A 90 1.54 -10.25 -6.49
N LYS A 91 1.50 -11.14 -7.46
CA LYS A 91 1.87 -10.89 -8.83
C LYS A 91 0.71 -11.14 -9.77
N ARG A 92 0.54 -10.25 -10.74
CA ARG A 92 -0.19 -10.50 -11.97
C ARG A 92 0.81 -10.42 -13.13
N ALA A 93 1.02 -11.54 -13.82
CA ALA A 93 1.91 -11.59 -14.97
C ALA A 93 1.30 -10.87 -16.17
N ALA A 94 2.15 -10.32 -17.04
CA ALA A 94 1.74 -9.79 -18.35
C ALA A 94 0.84 -10.79 -19.10
N GLY A 95 -0.26 -10.30 -19.69
CA GLY A 95 -1.25 -11.11 -20.41
C GLY A 95 -2.15 -11.99 -19.53
N SER A 96 -1.89 -12.11 -18.22
CA SER A 96 -2.72 -12.91 -17.32
C SER A 96 -3.89 -12.10 -16.77
N THR A 97 -5.00 -12.74 -16.38
CA THR A 97 -6.08 -12.08 -15.61
C THR A 97 -6.06 -12.44 -14.13
N SER A 98 -5.26 -13.44 -13.75
CA SER A 98 -5.21 -13.98 -12.39
C SER A 98 -4.09 -13.33 -11.56
N TRP A 99 -4.39 -13.06 -10.30
CA TRP A 99 -3.40 -12.67 -9.29
C TRP A 99 -2.94 -13.91 -8.51
N LYS A 100 -1.63 -14.02 -8.28
CA LYS A 100 -1.02 -15.14 -7.57
C LYS A 100 -0.14 -14.62 -6.43
N THR A 101 -0.23 -15.27 -5.28
CA THR A 101 0.70 -15.02 -4.18
C THR A 101 2.05 -15.65 -4.52
N GLU A 102 3.10 -14.85 -4.49
CA GLU A 102 4.46 -15.32 -4.67
C GLU A 102 5.05 -15.70 -3.30
N PRO A 103 5.60 -16.92 -3.13
CA PRO A 103 6.12 -17.37 -1.84
C PRO A 103 7.44 -16.68 -1.46
N LEU A 104 8.14 -16.10 -2.43
CA LEU A 104 9.44 -15.46 -2.26
C LEU A 104 9.47 -14.13 -3.01
N MET A 105 10.21 -13.17 -2.46
CA MET A 105 10.51 -11.91 -3.12
C MET A 105 11.39 -12.16 -4.35
N PRO A 106 11.07 -11.59 -5.53
CA PRO A 106 11.98 -11.60 -6.67
C PRO A 106 13.36 -11.07 -6.28
N LYS A 107 14.42 -11.71 -6.79
CA LYS A 107 15.81 -11.29 -6.52
C LYS A 107 16.13 -9.92 -7.12
N ARG A 108 15.44 -9.56 -8.21
CA ARG A 108 15.57 -8.31 -8.95
C ARG A 108 14.23 -7.99 -9.59
N PHE A 109 13.99 -6.70 -9.81
CA PHE A 109 12.86 -6.19 -10.55
C PHE A 109 13.32 -5.47 -11.80
N ASP A 110 12.61 -5.66 -12.90
CA ASP A 110 12.83 -4.90 -14.12
C ASP A 110 11.96 -3.63 -14.09
N LEU A 111 12.45 -2.59 -13.40
CA LEU A 111 11.71 -1.35 -13.20
C LEU A 111 11.45 -0.56 -14.49
N GLU A 112 12.06 -0.95 -15.62
CA GLU A 112 11.80 -0.34 -16.93
C GLU A 112 10.57 -0.96 -17.62
N ASN A 113 10.19 -2.18 -17.24
CA ASN A 113 9.08 -2.91 -17.89
C ASN A 113 7.96 -3.30 -16.92
N GLU A 114 8.27 -3.49 -15.64
CA GLU A 114 7.37 -3.95 -14.59
C GLU A 114 6.84 -2.78 -13.74
N ILE A 115 5.63 -2.94 -13.21
CA ILE A 115 5.00 -1.98 -12.30
C ILE A 115 4.94 -2.59 -10.91
N ILE A 116 5.46 -1.89 -9.92
CA ILE A 116 5.46 -2.30 -8.51
C ILE A 116 4.59 -1.33 -7.73
N VAL A 117 3.64 -1.87 -6.97
CA VAL A 117 2.78 -1.11 -6.06
C VAL A 117 3.07 -1.54 -4.63
N LEU A 118 3.69 -0.64 -3.87
CA LEU A 118 3.93 -0.81 -2.44
C LEU A 118 2.66 -0.44 -1.67
N ARG A 119 2.04 -1.44 -1.02
CA ARG A 119 0.84 -1.28 -0.20
C ARG A 119 1.23 -1.13 1.27
N LEU A 120 1.61 0.07 1.65
CA LEU A 120 2.19 0.33 2.97
C LEU A 120 1.19 0.13 4.12
N TYR A 121 -0.11 0.29 3.86
CA TYR A 121 -1.16 0.09 4.87
C TYR A 121 -1.81 -1.29 4.77
N GLY A 122 -1.18 -2.26 4.12
CA GLY A 122 -1.77 -3.58 3.94
C GLY A 122 -3.03 -3.53 3.06
N GLY A 123 -4.00 -4.39 3.33
CA GLY A 123 -5.27 -4.28 2.65
C GLY A 123 -6.28 -5.37 2.97
N TYR A 124 -7.52 -5.06 2.62
CA TYR A 124 -8.60 -6.02 2.61
C TYR A 124 -8.84 -6.50 1.18
N SER A 125 -9.04 -7.81 1.01
CA SER A 125 -9.58 -8.37 -0.23
C SER A 125 -11.05 -8.76 -0.02
N ALA A 126 -11.87 -8.52 -1.04
CA ALA A 126 -13.26 -9.01 -1.07
C ALA A 126 -13.33 -10.51 -1.41
N GLU A 127 -12.22 -11.12 -1.82
CA GLU A 127 -12.13 -12.53 -2.15
C GLU A 127 -12.22 -13.39 -0.87
N ALA A 128 -12.86 -14.57 -0.98
CA ALA A 128 -13.05 -15.49 0.14
C ALA A 128 -11.72 -15.95 0.78
N ARG A 129 -10.64 -15.97 0.01
CA ARG A 129 -9.27 -16.17 0.49
C ARG A 129 -8.50 -14.87 0.32
N SER A 130 -8.22 -14.19 1.43
CA SER A 130 -7.47 -12.93 1.38
C SER A 130 -6.08 -13.14 0.79
N ILE A 131 -5.82 -12.50 -0.35
CA ILE A 131 -4.49 -12.43 -0.96
C ILE A 131 -3.59 -11.39 -0.28
N PHE A 132 -4.14 -10.59 0.65
CA PHE A 132 -3.44 -9.52 1.34
C PHE A 132 -3.38 -9.74 2.86
N SER A 133 -2.36 -9.17 3.48
CA SER A 133 -2.23 -9.07 4.93
C SER A 133 -3.20 -8.02 5.48
N PRO A 134 -3.74 -8.20 6.70
CA PRO A 134 -4.61 -7.24 7.34
C PRO A 134 -4.02 -5.83 7.32
N PRO A 135 -4.85 -4.78 7.18
CA PRO A 135 -4.33 -3.43 7.05
C PRO A 135 -3.94 -2.80 8.37
N ILE A 136 -3.15 -1.74 8.25
CA ILE A 136 -2.82 -0.82 9.35
C ILE A 136 -4.02 0.13 9.54
N VAL A 137 -4.63 0.14 10.74
CA VAL A 137 -5.89 0.86 10.99
C VAL A 137 -5.80 1.84 12.16
N THR A 138 -5.07 1.48 13.21
CA THR A 138 -4.93 2.30 14.41
C THR A 138 -3.62 3.09 14.43
N ASP A 139 -3.56 4.13 15.27
CA ASP A 139 -2.35 4.91 15.45
C ASP A 139 -1.20 4.02 16.00
N ASP A 140 -1.52 3.08 16.88
CA ASP A 140 -0.56 2.11 17.41
C ASP A 140 -0.02 1.19 16.31
N ASP A 141 -0.86 0.75 15.37
CA ASP A 141 -0.40 -0.05 14.23
C ASP A 141 0.60 0.74 13.35
N HIS A 142 0.40 2.06 13.21
CA HIS A 142 1.34 2.91 12.47
C HIS A 142 2.68 3.05 13.21
N ILE A 143 2.64 3.23 14.53
CA ILE A 143 3.83 3.38 15.37
C ILE A 143 4.62 2.07 15.43
N HIS A 144 3.95 0.94 15.65
CA HIS A 144 4.61 -0.35 15.82
C HIS A 144 4.90 -1.08 14.50
N GLY A 145 4.11 -0.83 13.46
CA GLY A 145 4.28 -1.42 12.14
C GLY A 145 5.28 -0.64 11.28
N LEU A 146 4.77 0.30 10.48
CA LEU A 146 5.58 1.02 9.48
C LEU A 146 6.73 1.83 10.10
N LEU A 147 6.54 2.34 11.31
CA LEU A 147 7.50 3.19 12.03
C LEU A 147 8.23 2.47 13.17
N GLY A 148 8.19 1.12 13.21
CA GLY A 148 8.46 0.24 14.36
C GLY A 148 9.76 0.44 15.16
N ALA A 149 10.27 -0.60 15.83
CA ALA A 149 11.34 -0.46 16.82
C ALA A 149 12.67 0.13 16.27
N GLU A 150 12.94 -0.01 14.98
CA GLU A 150 14.10 0.60 14.28
C GLU A 150 13.84 2.04 13.79
N GLY A 151 12.67 2.60 14.11
CA GLY A 151 12.25 3.95 13.76
C GLY A 151 11.85 4.10 12.29
N LEU A 152 12.24 5.23 11.71
CA LEU A 152 11.85 5.66 10.36
C LEU A 152 12.61 4.96 9.22
N ARG A 153 13.42 3.92 9.50
CA ARG A 153 14.20 3.23 8.46
C ARG A 153 13.37 2.12 7.83
N PRO A 154 13.27 2.06 6.49
CA PRO A 154 12.59 0.96 5.82
C PRO A 154 13.42 -0.34 5.95
N PRO A 155 12.77 -1.52 5.90
CA PRO A 155 13.44 -2.79 5.70
C PRO A 155 14.41 -2.79 4.50
N SER A 156 15.53 -3.50 4.63
CA SER A 156 16.62 -3.50 3.64
C SER A 156 16.19 -3.87 2.22
N TRP A 157 15.24 -4.80 2.06
CA TRP A 157 14.71 -5.19 0.75
C TRP A 157 13.95 -4.06 0.05
N MET A 158 13.43 -3.10 0.81
CA MET A 158 12.65 -1.99 0.30
C MET A 158 13.52 -0.78 -0.02
N GLU A 159 14.73 -0.68 0.56
CA GLU A 159 15.69 0.39 0.25
C GLU A 159 15.97 0.47 -1.26
N GLU A 160 16.18 -0.67 -1.92
CA GLU A 160 16.42 -0.71 -3.37
C GLU A 160 15.20 -0.22 -4.16
N LEU A 161 13.99 -0.62 -3.75
CA LEU A 161 12.74 -0.19 -4.39
C LEU A 161 12.46 1.30 -4.17
N LEU A 162 12.83 1.85 -3.02
CA LEU A 162 12.61 3.26 -2.68
C LEU A 162 13.70 4.19 -3.22
N ALA A 163 14.85 3.65 -3.66
CA ALA A 163 15.96 4.45 -4.16
C ALA A 163 15.55 5.41 -5.28
N ARG A 164 14.74 4.96 -6.26
CA ARG A 164 14.25 5.80 -7.36
C ARG A 164 13.15 6.78 -6.92
N PRO A 165 12.05 6.35 -6.26
CA PRO A 165 11.01 7.27 -5.80
C PRO A 165 11.52 8.42 -4.91
N ARG A 166 12.62 8.22 -4.18
CA ARG A 166 13.21 9.23 -3.30
C ARG A 166 13.88 10.39 -4.04
N ILE A 167 14.33 10.18 -5.27
CA ILE A 167 15.08 11.17 -6.04
C ILE A 167 14.32 11.70 -7.26
N GLN A 168 13.17 11.12 -7.57
CA GLN A 168 12.32 11.54 -8.69
C GLN A 168 11.11 12.35 -8.21
N PRO A 169 10.68 13.38 -8.97
CA PRO A 169 9.44 14.09 -8.69
C PRO A 169 8.26 13.14 -8.56
N GLY A 170 7.50 13.27 -7.47
CA GLY A 170 6.33 12.45 -7.18
C GLY A 170 5.02 13.22 -7.37
N LEU A 171 3.94 12.51 -7.70
CA LEU A 171 2.58 13.01 -7.61
C LEU A 171 1.91 12.40 -6.38
N PHE A 172 1.49 13.22 -5.43
CA PHE A 172 0.80 12.81 -4.21
C PHE A 172 -0.67 13.19 -4.27
N LEU A 173 -1.55 12.19 -4.12
CA LEU A 173 -2.99 12.39 -4.25
C LEU A 173 -3.70 11.88 -3.00
N GLY A 174 -4.67 12.65 -2.51
CA GLY A 174 -5.51 12.25 -1.37
C GLY A 174 -4.76 12.24 -0.03
N LEU A 175 -3.59 12.90 0.03
CA LEU A 175 -2.89 13.14 1.27
C LEU A 175 -3.39 14.44 1.90
N SER A 176 -3.79 14.36 3.16
CA SER A 176 -4.13 15.53 3.97
C SER A 176 -2.98 15.92 4.89
N ILE A 177 -2.60 17.20 4.90
CA ILE A 177 -1.60 17.74 5.82
C ILE A 177 -2.05 17.68 7.28
N LEU A 178 -3.36 17.57 7.52
CA LEU A 178 -3.95 17.51 8.87
C LEU A 178 -3.79 16.12 9.48
N ASP A 179 -3.66 15.09 8.64
CA ASP A 179 -3.44 13.72 9.08
C ASP A 179 -1.96 13.49 9.40
N TRP A 180 -1.67 13.22 10.66
CA TRP A 180 -0.30 12.99 11.12
C TRP A 180 0.37 11.79 10.45
N ARG A 181 -0.41 10.79 10.06
CA ARG A 181 0.06 9.54 9.44
C ARG A 181 0.61 9.79 8.05
N HIS A 182 -0.04 10.68 7.28
CA HIS A 182 0.47 11.12 5.98
C HIS A 182 1.78 11.89 6.11
N ARG A 183 1.90 12.76 7.13
CA ARG A 183 3.15 13.48 7.41
C ARG A 183 4.30 12.53 7.76
N MET A 184 4.03 11.55 8.61
CA MET A 184 5.04 10.54 8.99
C MET A 184 5.42 9.65 7.82
N LEU A 185 4.44 9.23 7.02
CA LEU A 185 4.69 8.46 5.81
C LEU A 185 5.62 9.20 4.85
N LEU A 186 5.36 10.47 4.55
CA LEU A 186 6.20 11.25 3.62
C LEU A 186 7.62 11.40 4.16
N ARG A 187 7.76 11.68 5.46
CA ARG A 187 9.08 11.72 6.11
C ARG A 187 9.82 10.39 6.05
N TRP A 188 9.12 9.29 6.25
CA TRP A 188 9.67 7.94 6.12
C TRP A 188 10.07 7.63 4.66
N LEU A 189 9.19 7.95 3.70
CA LEU A 189 9.39 7.69 2.28
C LEU A 189 10.62 8.42 1.76
N TYR A 190 10.81 9.67 2.16
CA TYR A 190 11.94 10.51 1.75
C TYR A 190 13.14 10.47 2.69
N ASP A 191 13.17 9.58 3.68
CA ASP A 191 14.29 9.47 4.63
C ASP A 191 14.63 10.83 5.27
N GLN A 192 13.59 11.48 5.81
CA GLN A 192 13.59 12.83 6.41
C GLN A 192 13.98 13.98 5.48
N ARG A 193 14.25 13.72 4.20
CA ARG A 193 14.56 14.77 3.21
C ARG A 193 13.27 15.38 2.65
N PRO A 194 13.33 16.62 2.15
CA PRO A 194 12.22 17.16 1.38
C PRO A 194 12.03 16.33 0.10
N ALA A 195 10.78 16.26 -0.37
CA ALA A 195 10.49 15.70 -1.69
C ALA A 195 11.23 16.50 -2.78
N PRO A 196 11.58 15.88 -3.92
CA PRO A 196 12.25 16.57 -5.02
C PRO A 196 11.51 17.83 -5.47
N LYS A 197 12.28 18.87 -5.83
CA LYS A 197 11.76 20.06 -6.53
C LYS A 197 11.00 19.55 -7.77
N ASP A 198 9.78 20.03 -8.00
CA ASP A 198 8.82 19.57 -9.04
C ASP A 198 7.85 18.45 -8.61
N SER A 199 7.92 17.96 -7.37
CA SER A 199 6.86 17.09 -6.86
C SER A 199 5.54 17.87 -6.66
N LEU A 200 4.41 17.24 -6.96
CA LEU A 200 3.07 17.84 -6.89
C LEU A 200 2.22 17.14 -5.85
N ALA A 201 1.40 17.90 -5.11
CA ALA A 201 0.44 17.37 -4.15
C ALA A 201 -0.96 17.97 -4.40
N THR A 202 -2.00 17.14 -4.38
CA THR A 202 -3.41 17.56 -4.50
C THR A 202 -4.33 16.83 -3.54
#